data_AF-A0A2M7A9H7-F1
#
_entry.id   AF-A0A2M7A9H7-F1
#
_cell.length_a   1.000
_cell.length_b   1.000
_cell.length_c   1.000
_cell.angle_alpha   90.00
_cell.angle_beta   90.00
_cell.angle_gamma   90.00
#
_symmetry.space_group_name_H-M   'P 1'
#
loop_
_entity.id
_entity.type
_entity.pdbx_description
1 polymer ?
#
loop_
_entity_poly.entity_id
_entity_poly.type
_entity_poly.pdbx_seq_one_letter_code
_entity_poly.pdbx_strand_id
1 'polypeptide(L)'
;MFAPRVSVGQLDQGVGIDFPAPTPLDHLMTRVSHTLGVIVTFKGVRRIFDDLLHTEVEVQVGRTSCESLLELAEFAFIRLQDNGFAVQVLPFRLPHHRLTPQGNTASSCKLSAGIHISSDLHDGLTIDSQLAILVHRAAERGAVLEREGIVSMEKKETLGVAVIGLRMGRGHLEGYTQNPHTEIIGVCDPDESLLAQIKATYDAPVAVTDYRELLDHPEIDVVSVASPDYYHAEQCIDAMRAGKDVLCEKPMTWDVEGSKAMVAAVKETGRKFMVGQVCRYAPGFALVKKMVERGEVGELYFVESEYAHTYKHARGVGDWRVDPRREPFLGGGCHAVDLVRWIAGDAIEVSAYANHKCLTDWPVNDCTVAIYKFENNVIGKVMVSIGCTRPYTMRSVFYGTEGTIICDNTSPELQLCSRRNYQLAPSFATFPVEIANHNVAAEIAEFVDCILNDRPVPTNEIQGARTVATALAAAQSAREGRPVQVEKIGEDK
;
A
#
# COMPACT_ATOMS: atom_id res chain seq x y z
N MET A 1 2.95 -33.73 34.27
CA MET A 1 3.76 -32.77 35.06
C MET A 1 3.02 -31.45 35.01
N PHE A 2 2.57 -31.00 36.18
CA PHE A 2 1.73 -29.82 36.35
C PHE A 2 2.59 -28.54 36.32
N ALA A 3 2.10 -27.52 35.61
CA ALA A 3 2.54 -26.14 35.73
C ALA A 3 2.12 -25.55 37.09
N PRO A 4 2.85 -24.58 37.66
CA PRO A 4 2.32 -23.71 38.70
C PRO A 4 1.80 -22.39 38.11
N ARG A 5 0.57 -22.03 38.48
CA ARG A 5 -0.03 -20.69 38.43
C ARG A 5 0.37 -19.89 39.68
N VAL A 6 0.69 -18.60 39.55
CA VAL A 6 0.54 -17.54 40.59
C VAL A 6 0.41 -16.19 39.86
N SER A 7 -0.80 -15.65 39.62
CA SER A 7 -1.61 -14.67 40.39
C SER A 7 -1.17 -13.19 40.31
N VAL A 8 -2.09 -12.35 39.82
CA VAL A 8 -2.01 -10.88 39.77
C VAL A 8 -2.30 -10.28 41.14
N GLY A 9 -1.43 -9.37 41.59
CA GLY A 9 -1.65 -8.46 42.72
C GLY A 9 -0.97 -7.13 42.42
N GLN A 10 -1.75 -6.06 42.39
CA GLN A 10 -1.36 -4.70 42.05
C GLN A 10 -1.07 -3.89 43.33
N LEU A 11 0.11 -3.23 43.39
CA LEU A 11 0.35 -1.79 43.67
C LEU A 11 1.62 -1.47 44.49
N ASP A 12 2.41 -0.57 43.89
CA ASP A 12 3.31 0.46 44.45
C ASP A 12 4.51 0.06 45.32
N GLN A 13 5.73 0.09 44.74
CA GLN A 13 6.67 1.24 44.79
C GLN A 13 8.06 0.85 44.23
N GLY A 14 8.55 1.61 43.24
CA GLY A 14 9.97 1.87 42.91
C GLY A 14 10.89 0.68 42.58
N VAL A 15 11.05 0.36 41.29
CA VAL A 15 12.18 -0.47 40.80
C VAL A 15 13.00 0.33 39.79
N GLY A 16 14.19 0.72 40.21
CA GLY A 16 15.24 1.24 39.31
C GLY A 16 15.74 0.13 38.39
N ILE A 17 15.86 0.46 37.10
CA ILE A 17 16.45 -0.42 36.10
C ILE A 17 17.95 -0.09 36.07
N ASP A 18 18.78 -1.01 36.57
CA ASP A 18 20.23 -0.98 36.36
C ASP A 18 20.52 -1.28 34.88
N PHE A 19 21.08 -0.30 34.18
CA PHE A 19 21.68 -0.52 32.86
C PHE A 19 23.09 -1.07 33.04
N PRO A 20 23.52 -2.10 32.29
CA PRO A 20 24.90 -2.54 32.30
C PRO A 20 25.83 -1.40 31.83
N ALA A 21 26.98 -1.25 32.47
CA ALA A 21 27.97 -0.22 32.19
C ALA A 21 28.35 -0.14 30.69
N PRO A 22 28.58 1.06 30.14
CA PRO A 22 28.92 1.21 28.72
C PRO A 22 30.30 0.62 28.43
N THR A 23 30.34 -0.29 27.45
CA THR A 23 31.58 -0.83 26.88
C THR A 23 32.34 0.28 26.12
N PRO A 24 33.69 0.33 26.14
CA PRO A 24 34.45 1.43 25.52
C PRO A 24 34.24 1.57 24.01
N LEU A 25 34.27 2.83 23.55
CA LEU A 25 34.06 3.33 22.18
C LEU A 25 35.03 2.81 21.09
N ASP A 26 36.00 1.97 21.43
CA ASP A 26 37.18 1.72 20.58
C ASP A 26 36.94 0.91 19.31
N HIS A 27 35.72 0.44 19.03
CA HIS A 27 35.44 -0.47 17.90
C HIS A 27 34.19 -0.14 17.07
N LEU A 28 33.70 1.11 17.07
CA LEU A 28 32.61 1.49 16.15
C LEU A 28 33.14 1.69 14.73
N MET A 29 32.85 0.74 13.83
CA MET A 29 33.01 0.90 12.38
C MET A 29 31.64 1.15 11.77
N THR A 30 31.51 2.20 10.96
CA THR A 30 30.27 2.50 10.24
C THR A 30 30.57 2.57 8.74
N ARG A 31 29.80 1.82 7.94
CA ARG A 31 29.90 1.78 6.47
C ARG A 31 28.70 2.51 5.87
N VAL A 32 28.96 3.38 4.89
CA VAL A 32 27.94 4.05 4.09
C VAL A 32 28.17 3.71 2.62
N SER A 33 27.15 3.25 1.91
CA SER A 33 27.19 2.93 0.47
C SER A 33 26.22 3.82 -0.28
N HIS A 34 26.65 4.37 -1.42
CA HIS A 34 25.79 5.14 -2.34
C HIS A 34 25.79 4.51 -3.74
N THR A 35 24.73 4.79 -4.51
CA THR A 35 24.43 4.31 -5.88
C THR A 35 25.52 4.54 -6.95
N LEU A 36 26.61 5.24 -6.62
CA LEU A 36 27.77 5.49 -7.49
C LEU A 36 28.96 4.55 -7.22
N GLY A 37 28.82 3.54 -6.36
CA GLY A 37 29.89 2.60 -6.04
C GLY A 37 30.97 3.17 -5.10
N VAL A 38 30.61 4.18 -4.31
CA VAL A 38 31.47 4.79 -3.27
C VAL A 38 31.07 4.21 -1.91
N ILE A 39 32.06 3.66 -1.19
CA ILE A 39 31.94 3.14 0.17
C ILE A 39 32.74 4.07 1.08
N VAL A 40 32.07 4.70 2.04
CA VAL A 40 32.72 5.53 3.07
C VAL A 40 32.73 4.74 4.38
N THR A 41 33.92 4.56 4.96
CA THR A 41 34.13 3.83 6.21
C THR A 41 34.70 4.77 7.25
N PHE A 42 34.00 4.94 8.36
CA PHE A 42 34.51 5.70 9.51
C PHE A 42 35.29 4.76 10.42
N LYS A 43 36.55 5.11 10.69
CA LYS A 43 37.46 4.33 11.52
C LYS A 43 37.82 5.09 12.78
N GLY A 44 37.41 4.52 13.92
CA GLY A 44 37.89 4.89 15.25
C GLY A 44 37.60 6.35 15.59
N VAL A 45 36.39 6.61 16.08
CA VAL A 45 36.05 7.91 16.64
C VAL A 45 36.81 8.09 17.95
N ARG A 46 37.73 9.06 18.00
CA ARG A 46 38.49 9.41 19.21
C ARG A 46 38.12 10.80 19.67
N ARG A 47 37.86 10.93 20.97
CA ARG A 47 37.69 12.21 21.65
C ARG A 47 39.07 12.83 21.85
N ILE A 48 39.29 14.02 21.29
CA ILE A 48 40.56 14.74 21.43
C ILE A 48 40.46 15.77 22.57
N PHE A 49 39.32 16.47 22.69
CA PHE A 49 38.98 17.38 23.79
C PHE A 49 37.51 17.19 24.19
N ASP A 50 37.07 17.84 25.27
CA ASP A 50 35.70 17.68 25.79
C ASP A 50 34.63 17.94 24.71
N ASP A 51 34.92 18.84 23.77
CA ASP A 51 33.99 19.34 22.76
C ASP A 51 34.41 18.96 21.32
N LEU A 52 35.41 18.07 21.18
CA LEU A 52 36.04 17.78 19.89
C LEU A 52 36.22 16.28 19.65
N LEU A 53 35.55 15.79 18.60
CA LEU A 53 35.70 14.43 18.08
C LEU A 53 36.55 14.44 16.81
N HIS A 54 37.45 13.47 16.71
CA HIS A 54 38.25 13.19 15.52
C HIS A 54 37.96 11.78 15.04
N THR A 55 37.79 11.62 13.73
CA THR A 55 37.58 10.33 13.10
C THR A 55 38.38 10.26 11.82
N GLU A 56 39.00 9.11 11.56
CA GLU A 56 39.59 8.83 10.26
C GLU A 56 38.50 8.29 9.33
N VAL A 57 38.36 8.91 8.16
CA VAL A 57 37.43 8.43 7.14
C VAL A 57 38.22 7.77 6.02
N GLU A 58 37.89 6.52 5.71
CA GLU A 58 38.40 5.77 4.56
C GLU A 58 37.34 5.72 3.48
N VAL A 59 37.65 6.30 2.31
CA VAL A 59 36.74 6.31 1.16
C VAL A 59 37.26 5.33 0.11
N GLN A 60 36.43 4.36 -0.24
CA GLN A 60 36.68 3.36 -1.29
C GLN A 60 35.77 3.67 -2.47
N VAL A 61 36.33 3.83 -3.67
CA VAL A 61 35.54 4.18 -4.86
C VAL A 61 35.72 3.13 -5.95
N GLY A 62 34.61 2.65 -6.51
CA GLY A 62 34.59 1.81 -7.70
C GLY A 62 35.03 2.57 -8.96
N ARG A 63 35.77 1.88 -9.85
CA ARG A 63 36.36 2.35 -11.13
C ARG A 63 36.06 3.80 -11.52
N THR A 64 36.88 4.73 -11.07
CA THR A 64 36.92 6.14 -11.52
C THR A 64 38.36 6.65 -11.48
N SER A 65 38.67 7.70 -12.25
CA SER A 65 40.03 8.28 -12.34
C SER A 65 40.38 9.10 -11.09
N CYS A 66 41.68 9.23 -10.80
CA CYS A 66 42.17 9.94 -9.59
C CYS A 66 41.74 11.41 -9.48
N GLU A 67 41.46 12.09 -10.59
CA GLU A 67 40.94 13.47 -10.57
C GLU A 67 39.49 13.54 -10.07
N SER A 68 38.65 12.54 -10.39
CA SER A 68 37.26 12.46 -9.92
C SER A 68 37.14 12.17 -8.42
N LEU A 69 38.20 11.63 -7.79
CA LEU A 69 38.23 11.33 -6.35
C LEU A 69 38.28 12.59 -5.47
N LEU A 70 38.96 13.65 -5.92
CA LEU A 70 39.05 14.92 -5.21
C LEU A 70 37.72 15.68 -5.28
N GLU A 71 37.08 15.71 -6.44
CA GLU A 71 35.76 16.33 -6.63
C GLU A 71 34.66 15.59 -5.84
N LEU A 72 34.70 14.26 -5.79
CA LEU A 72 33.76 13.45 -5.00
C LEU A 72 33.95 13.64 -3.49
N ALA A 73 35.20 13.77 -3.03
CA ALA A 73 35.48 14.07 -1.64
C ALA A 73 34.93 15.46 -1.29
N GLU A 74 35.25 16.49 -2.08
CA GLU A 74 34.70 17.85 -1.88
C GLU A 74 33.17 17.86 -1.90
N PHE A 75 32.52 17.11 -2.79
CA PHE A 75 31.05 17.04 -2.87
C PHE A 75 30.41 16.38 -1.64
N ALA A 76 31.02 15.32 -1.10
CA ALA A 76 30.59 14.68 0.14
C ALA A 76 30.73 15.64 1.34
N PHE A 77 31.77 16.48 1.35
CA PHE A 77 32.00 17.47 2.41
C PHE A 77 31.06 18.69 2.32
N ILE A 78 30.75 19.17 1.11
CA ILE A 78 29.78 20.27 0.89
C ILE A 78 28.38 19.88 1.38
N ARG A 79 27.95 18.64 1.09
CA ARG A 79 26.67 18.09 1.60
C ARG A 79 26.61 18.01 3.12
N LEU A 80 27.74 17.87 3.81
CA LEU A 80 27.77 17.91 5.28
C LEU A 80 27.60 19.34 5.79
N GLN A 81 28.19 20.36 5.16
CA GLN A 81 27.98 21.76 5.57
C GLN A 81 26.54 22.24 5.34
N ASP A 82 25.92 21.87 4.22
CA ASP A 82 24.52 22.25 3.88
C ASP A 82 23.46 21.68 4.85
N ASN A 83 23.84 20.71 5.69
CA ASN A 83 22.97 20.11 6.71
C ASN A 83 23.23 20.67 8.13
N GLY A 84 23.93 21.80 8.25
CA GLY A 84 24.09 22.55 9.51
C GLY A 84 25.34 22.24 10.32
N PHE A 85 26.34 21.59 9.72
CA PHE A 85 27.60 21.23 10.39
C PHE A 85 28.72 22.23 10.09
N ALA A 86 29.41 22.75 11.11
CA ALA A 86 30.65 23.52 10.92
C ALA A 86 31.83 22.56 10.66
N VAL A 87 32.13 22.32 9.37
CA VAL A 87 33.24 21.44 8.95
C VAL A 87 34.45 22.29 8.55
N GLN A 88 35.59 22.11 9.21
CA GLN A 88 36.86 22.73 8.82
C GLN A 88 37.81 21.65 8.26
N VAL A 89 38.16 21.75 6.98
CA VAL A 89 39.08 20.82 6.30
C VAL A 89 40.51 21.37 6.39
N LEU A 90 41.44 20.62 6.98
CA LEU A 90 42.86 20.98 6.97
C LEU A 90 43.54 20.51 5.67
N PRO A 91 44.51 21.27 5.13
CA PRO A 91 45.11 20.96 3.83
C PRO A 91 45.90 19.65 3.82
N PHE A 92 45.69 18.88 2.75
CA PHE A 92 46.23 17.54 2.50
C PHE A 92 47.76 17.48 2.47
N ARG A 93 48.35 16.44 3.05
CA ARG A 93 49.65 15.87 2.62
C ARG A 93 49.44 14.41 2.23
N LEU A 94 49.50 14.12 0.94
CA LEU A 94 49.59 12.74 0.45
C LEU A 94 50.89 12.10 0.98
N PRO A 95 50.83 10.96 1.68
CA PRO A 95 52.05 10.21 1.96
C PRO A 95 52.58 9.68 0.62
N HIS A 96 53.84 9.96 0.33
CA HIS A 96 54.56 9.37 -0.80
C HIS A 96 54.67 7.85 -0.63
N HIS A 97 53.67 7.08 -1.07
CA HIS A 97 53.82 5.64 -1.27
C HIS A 97 53.28 5.20 -2.63
N ARG A 98 54.16 4.47 -3.34
CA ARG A 98 54.07 4.06 -4.74
C ARG A 98 52.80 3.26 -5.03
N LEU A 99 52.08 3.65 -6.09
CA LEU A 99 51.14 2.79 -6.78
C LEU A 99 51.94 1.72 -7.55
N THR A 100 51.85 0.45 -7.15
CA THR A 100 52.36 -0.67 -7.95
C THR A 100 51.19 -1.38 -8.63
N PRO A 101 51.15 -1.48 -9.97
CA PRO A 101 50.12 -2.22 -10.68
C PRO A 101 50.56 -3.69 -10.82
N GLN A 102 49.92 -4.60 -10.11
CA GLN A 102 49.94 -6.03 -10.48
C GLN A 102 48.58 -6.68 -10.26
N GLY A 103 48.04 -7.24 -11.35
CA GLY A 103 46.98 -8.25 -11.35
C GLY A 103 45.56 -7.70 -11.35
N ASN A 104 44.75 -8.19 -12.29
CA ASN A 104 43.31 -7.91 -12.42
C ASN A 104 42.54 -8.09 -11.09
N THR A 105 42.41 -7.02 -10.31
CA THR A 105 41.31 -6.72 -9.36
C THR A 105 41.41 -5.24 -8.97
N ALA A 106 40.29 -4.67 -8.54
CA ALA A 106 40.02 -3.24 -8.34
C ALA A 106 41.19 -2.37 -7.83
N SER A 107 41.50 -1.31 -8.57
CA SER A 107 42.34 -0.21 -8.08
C SER A 107 41.58 0.58 -7.02
N SER A 108 41.84 0.28 -5.74
CA SER A 108 41.36 1.09 -4.62
C SER A 108 42.41 2.15 -4.26
N CYS A 109 41.97 3.39 -4.03
CA CYS A 109 42.81 4.47 -3.53
C CYS A 109 42.39 4.76 -2.09
N LYS A 110 43.36 4.99 -1.20
CA LYS A 110 43.10 5.23 0.23
C LYS A 110 43.38 6.70 0.54
N LEU A 111 42.31 7.44 0.83
CA LEU A 111 42.36 8.82 1.31
C LEU A 111 41.97 8.81 2.79
N SER A 112 42.78 9.46 3.63
CA SER A 112 42.47 9.73 5.04
C SER A 112 42.32 11.23 5.25
N ALA A 113 41.18 11.65 5.78
CA ALA A 113 40.92 13.03 6.17
C ALA A 113 40.39 13.07 7.60
N GLY A 114 40.85 14.03 8.40
CA GLY A 114 40.35 14.28 9.75
C GLY A 114 39.18 15.25 9.72
N ILE A 115 38.03 14.85 10.25
CA ILE A 115 36.86 15.74 10.41
C ILE A 115 36.83 16.27 11.83
N HIS A 116 36.68 17.59 11.97
CA HIS A 116 36.45 18.27 13.24
C HIS A 116 34.96 18.61 13.36
N ILE A 117 34.32 18.18 14.44
CA ILE A 117 32.94 18.55 14.78
C ILE A 117 33.00 19.37 16.06
N SER A 118 32.58 20.64 15.97
CA SER A 118 32.47 21.58 17.10
C SER A 118 31.05 21.56 17.63
N SER A 119 30.88 21.39 18.95
CA SER A 119 29.57 21.35 19.61
C SER A 119 29.00 22.75 19.84
N ASP A 120 28.18 23.23 18.90
CA ASP A 120 27.20 24.30 19.17
C ASP A 120 25.75 23.82 18.93
N LEU A 121 25.54 22.51 18.85
CA LEU A 121 24.22 21.90 18.64
C LEU A 121 23.62 21.43 19.98
N HIS A 122 22.85 22.35 20.58
CA HIS A 122 21.89 22.17 21.67
C HIS A 122 22.42 21.79 23.06
N ASP A 123 22.32 22.77 23.96
CA ASP A 123 22.53 22.62 25.40
C ASP A 123 21.66 21.52 26.02
N GLY A 124 22.30 20.59 26.72
CA GLY A 124 21.65 19.67 27.66
C GLY A 124 21.54 18.21 27.21
N LEU A 125 22.00 17.84 26.02
CA LEU A 125 22.05 16.44 25.58
C LEU A 125 23.47 15.88 25.69
N THR A 126 23.59 14.63 26.17
CA THR A 126 24.88 13.92 26.17
C THR A 126 25.32 13.57 24.75
N ILE A 127 26.62 13.47 24.51
CA ILE A 127 27.19 13.11 23.19
C ILE A 127 26.58 11.82 22.63
N ASP A 128 26.34 10.81 23.48
CA ASP A 128 25.71 9.55 23.05
C ASP A 128 24.27 9.75 22.55
N SER A 129 23.53 10.67 23.18
CA SER A 129 22.17 11.03 22.77
C SER A 129 22.17 11.79 21.45
N GLN A 130 23.16 12.67 21.25
CA GLN A 130 23.32 13.40 19.98
C GLN A 130 23.74 12.46 18.85
N LEU A 131 24.63 11.49 19.13
CA LEU A 131 25.05 10.47 18.18
C LEU A 131 23.90 9.52 17.81
N ALA A 132 23.06 9.13 18.78
CA ALA A 132 21.87 8.32 18.53
C ALA A 132 20.85 9.05 17.64
N ILE A 133 20.65 10.36 17.84
CA ILE A 133 19.79 11.19 16.96
C ILE A 133 20.38 11.28 15.55
N LEU A 134 21.71 11.44 15.44
CA LEU A 134 22.44 11.47 14.17
C LEU A 134 22.26 10.16 13.39
N VAL A 135 22.40 9.03 14.07
CA VAL A 135 22.26 7.67 13.56
C VAL A 135 20.80 7.37 13.16
N HIS A 136 19.84 7.83 13.95
CA HIS A 136 18.41 7.61 13.68
C HIS A 136 17.93 8.41 12.46
N ARG A 137 18.36 9.67 12.31
CA ARG A 137 18.03 10.51 11.15
C ARG A 137 18.72 10.06 9.86
N ALA A 138 19.89 9.43 9.97
CA ALA A 138 20.55 8.78 8.84
C ALA A 138 19.80 7.52 8.38
N ALA A 139 19.27 6.72 9.33
CA ALA A 139 18.48 5.53 9.03
C ALA A 139 17.13 5.85 8.36
N GLU A 140 16.43 6.90 8.80
CA GLU A 140 15.16 7.35 8.19
C GLU A 140 15.28 7.80 6.72
N ARG A 141 16.50 8.02 6.22
CA ARG A 141 16.75 8.48 4.84
C ARG A 141 17.62 7.53 4.03
N GLY A 142 17.68 6.26 4.44
CA GLY A 142 18.22 5.15 3.64
C GLY A 142 19.59 4.60 4.07
N ALA A 143 20.08 4.91 5.28
CA ALA A 143 21.27 4.26 5.82
C ALA A 143 20.93 2.93 6.51
N VAL A 144 21.67 1.86 6.20
CA VAL A 144 21.60 0.56 6.89
C VAL A 144 22.68 0.52 7.98
N LEU A 145 22.28 0.24 9.22
CA LEU A 145 23.18 0.04 10.36
C LEU A 145 23.40 -1.46 10.56
N GLU A 146 24.60 -1.95 10.29
CA GLU A 146 24.98 -3.32 10.67
C GLU A 146 25.62 -3.32 12.05
N ARG A 147 24.90 -3.89 13.03
CA ARG A 147 25.50 -4.40 14.26
C ARG A 147 25.81 -5.87 14.00
N GLU A 148 27.06 -6.30 14.21
CA GLU A 148 27.41 -7.72 14.10
C GLU A 148 26.49 -8.55 15.01
N GLY A 149 25.62 -9.36 14.39
CA GLY A 149 24.60 -10.16 15.06
C GLY A 149 23.19 -10.14 14.45
N ILE A 150 22.92 -9.40 13.38
CA ILE A 150 21.65 -9.48 12.64
C ILE A 150 21.89 -10.17 11.31
N VAL A 151 21.27 -11.34 11.13
CA VAL A 151 21.14 -12.03 9.85
C VAL A 151 20.56 -11.03 8.86
N SER A 152 21.30 -10.66 7.82
CA SER A 152 20.75 -9.91 6.69
C SER A 152 19.56 -10.69 6.16
N MET A 153 18.33 -10.19 6.36
CA MET A 153 17.20 -10.73 5.63
C MET A 153 17.43 -10.35 4.17
N GLU A 154 17.95 -11.29 3.38
CA GLU A 154 18.00 -11.15 1.94
C GLU A 154 16.60 -10.77 1.48
N LYS A 155 16.49 -9.63 0.79
CA LYS A 155 15.23 -9.14 0.26
C LYS A 155 14.76 -10.18 -0.76
N LYS A 156 13.70 -10.94 -0.44
CA LYS A 156 13.15 -11.97 -1.33
C LYS A 156 12.71 -11.29 -2.62
N GLU A 157 13.36 -11.59 -3.74
CA GLU A 157 13.06 -10.97 -5.04
C GLU A 157 11.78 -11.51 -5.69
N THR A 158 11.34 -12.69 -5.25
CA THR A 158 10.14 -13.39 -5.74
C THR A 158 9.27 -13.82 -4.58
N LEU A 159 8.00 -13.40 -4.59
CA LEU A 159 7.01 -13.79 -3.58
C LEU A 159 6.29 -15.06 -4.00
N GLY A 160 6.20 -16.04 -3.10
CA GLY A 160 5.34 -17.19 -3.27
C GLY A 160 3.89 -16.82 -2.96
N VAL A 161 2.98 -17.15 -3.87
CA VAL A 161 1.58 -16.70 -3.80
C VAL A 161 0.65 -17.90 -3.73
N ALA A 162 -0.42 -17.76 -2.94
CA ALA A 162 -1.55 -18.67 -3.02
C ALA A 162 -2.88 -17.95 -3.25
N VAL A 163 -3.81 -18.61 -3.93
CA VAL A 163 -5.13 -18.06 -4.28
C VAL A 163 -6.25 -18.94 -3.72
N ILE A 164 -7.14 -18.34 -2.94
CA ILE A 164 -8.32 -18.98 -2.34
C ILE A 164 -9.57 -18.55 -3.13
N GLY A 165 -10.29 -19.50 -3.73
CA GLY A 165 -11.45 -19.26 -4.59
C GLY A 165 -11.06 -19.04 -6.05
N LEU A 166 -11.31 -20.03 -6.91
CA LEU A 166 -10.70 -20.14 -8.24
C LEU A 166 -11.65 -19.76 -9.40
N ARG A 167 -12.64 -18.93 -9.12
CA ARG A 167 -13.49 -18.32 -10.14
C ARG A 167 -12.98 -16.93 -10.48
N MET A 168 -13.25 -15.93 -9.65
CA MET A 168 -12.60 -14.63 -9.79
C MET A 168 -11.08 -14.74 -9.61
N GLY A 169 -10.62 -15.64 -8.72
CA GLY A 169 -9.20 -15.90 -8.52
C GLY A 169 -8.44 -16.39 -9.76
N ARG A 170 -9.11 -16.83 -10.84
CA ARG A 170 -8.42 -17.06 -12.14
C ARG A 170 -7.77 -15.79 -12.68
N GLY A 171 -8.45 -14.65 -12.58
CA GLY A 171 -7.88 -13.36 -12.97
C GLY A 171 -6.70 -12.98 -12.10
N HIS A 172 -6.73 -13.38 -10.82
CA HIS A 172 -5.61 -13.15 -9.90
C HIS A 172 -4.41 -14.02 -10.28
N LEU A 173 -4.64 -15.32 -10.53
CA LEU A 173 -3.60 -16.24 -11.01
C LEU A 173 -2.95 -15.71 -12.28
N GLU A 174 -3.75 -15.25 -13.24
CA GLU A 174 -3.22 -14.63 -14.46
C GLU A 174 -2.36 -13.39 -14.17
N GLY A 175 -2.83 -12.48 -13.31
CA GLY A 175 -2.06 -11.29 -12.94
C GLY A 175 -0.75 -11.60 -12.21
N TYR A 176 -0.75 -12.61 -11.33
CA TYR A 176 0.48 -13.10 -10.67
C TYR A 176 1.42 -13.78 -11.66
N THR A 177 0.93 -14.65 -12.56
CA THR A 177 1.76 -15.26 -13.60
C THR A 177 2.42 -14.22 -14.52
N GLN A 178 1.76 -13.09 -14.76
CA GLN A 178 2.32 -11.98 -15.57
C GLN A 178 3.33 -11.13 -14.79
N ASN A 179 3.39 -11.23 -13.45
CA ASN A 179 4.30 -10.45 -12.63
C ASN A 179 5.63 -11.22 -12.41
N PRO A 180 6.78 -10.66 -12.81
CA PRO A 180 8.07 -11.34 -12.73
C PRO A 180 8.57 -11.57 -11.30
N HIS A 181 7.93 -10.96 -10.30
CA HIS A 181 8.30 -11.07 -8.89
C HIS A 181 7.37 -12.00 -8.10
N THR A 182 6.59 -12.85 -8.77
CA THR A 182 5.71 -13.80 -8.10
C THR A 182 5.75 -15.19 -8.70
N GLU A 183 5.55 -16.19 -7.84
CA GLU A 183 5.43 -17.60 -8.20
C GLU A 183 4.16 -18.18 -7.57
N ILE A 184 3.38 -18.95 -8.33
CA ILE A 184 2.19 -19.62 -7.81
C ILE A 184 2.61 -20.88 -7.05
N ILE A 185 2.42 -20.87 -5.73
CA ILE A 185 2.74 -22.01 -4.85
C ILE A 185 1.49 -22.83 -4.53
N GLY A 186 0.35 -22.14 -4.34
CA GLY A 186 -0.84 -22.78 -3.79
C GLY A 186 -2.16 -22.30 -4.39
N VAL A 187 -3.11 -23.21 -4.53
CA VAL A 187 -4.49 -22.89 -4.89
C VAL A 187 -5.48 -23.62 -3.99
N CYS A 188 -6.62 -22.99 -3.69
CA CYS A 188 -7.67 -23.58 -2.88
C CYS A 188 -9.06 -23.33 -3.49
N ASP A 189 -9.85 -24.38 -3.65
CA ASP A 189 -11.28 -24.32 -3.99
C ASP A 189 -11.97 -25.60 -3.52
N PRO A 190 -13.21 -25.55 -3.00
CA PRO A 190 -13.97 -26.76 -2.65
C PRO A 190 -14.35 -27.61 -3.88
N ASP A 191 -14.34 -27.05 -5.10
CA ASP A 191 -14.59 -27.79 -6.34
C ASP A 191 -13.31 -28.51 -6.81
N GLU A 192 -13.18 -29.80 -6.46
CA GLU A 192 -12.02 -30.62 -6.83
C GLU A 192 -11.77 -30.69 -8.34
N SER A 193 -12.82 -30.63 -9.17
CA SER A 193 -12.67 -30.66 -10.63
C SER A 193 -12.06 -29.36 -11.13
N LEU A 194 -12.53 -28.22 -10.61
CA LEU A 194 -11.97 -26.91 -10.91
C LEU A 194 -10.52 -26.82 -10.41
N LEU A 195 -10.27 -27.30 -9.20
CA LEU A 195 -8.95 -27.33 -8.57
C LEU A 195 -7.94 -28.12 -9.41
N ALA A 196 -8.30 -29.32 -9.88
CA ALA A 196 -7.47 -30.14 -10.75
C ALA A 196 -7.16 -29.46 -12.09
N GLN A 197 -8.15 -28.79 -12.70
CA GLN A 197 -7.96 -28.03 -13.93
C GLN A 197 -6.96 -26.87 -13.72
N ILE A 198 -7.13 -26.10 -12.64
CA ILE A 198 -6.29 -24.94 -12.35
C ILE A 198 -4.87 -25.34 -12.02
N LYS A 199 -4.70 -26.38 -11.20
CA LYS A 199 -3.39 -26.97 -10.90
C LYS A 199 -2.60 -27.27 -12.18
N ALA A 200 -3.24 -27.92 -13.16
CA ALA A 200 -2.60 -28.26 -14.43
C ALA A 200 -2.34 -27.05 -15.34
N THR A 201 -3.11 -25.96 -15.19
CA THR A 201 -2.99 -24.77 -16.05
C THR A 201 -1.91 -23.80 -15.58
N TYR A 202 -1.76 -23.67 -14.26
CA TYR A 202 -0.87 -22.69 -13.62
C TYR A 202 0.31 -23.33 -12.88
N ASP A 203 0.52 -24.64 -13.05
CA ASP A 203 1.58 -25.43 -12.41
C ASP A 203 1.65 -25.29 -10.88
N ALA A 204 0.53 -25.03 -10.22
CA ALA A 204 0.45 -24.84 -8.77
C ALA A 204 0.82 -26.12 -8.00
N PRO A 205 1.96 -26.18 -7.28
CA PRO A 205 2.41 -27.42 -6.63
C PRO A 205 1.42 -27.91 -5.57
N VAL A 206 0.88 -26.98 -4.78
CA VAL A 206 -0.09 -27.24 -3.71
C VAL A 206 -1.50 -26.92 -4.22
N ALA A 207 -2.40 -27.88 -4.11
CA ALA A 207 -3.81 -27.69 -4.45
C ALA A 207 -4.66 -28.42 -3.41
N VAL A 208 -5.45 -27.66 -2.66
CA VAL A 208 -6.15 -28.13 -1.46
C VAL A 208 -7.61 -27.67 -1.47
N THR A 209 -8.46 -28.31 -0.66
CA THR A 209 -9.87 -27.92 -0.50
C THR A 209 -10.12 -27.16 0.80
N ASP A 210 -9.19 -27.20 1.76
CA ASP A 210 -9.17 -26.35 2.96
C ASP A 210 -8.05 -25.31 2.84
N TYR A 211 -8.41 -24.03 2.94
CA TYR A 211 -7.45 -22.93 2.81
C TYR A 211 -6.43 -22.91 3.95
N ARG A 212 -6.73 -23.50 5.10
CA ARG A 212 -5.83 -23.52 6.27
C ARG A 212 -4.51 -24.24 5.95
N GLU A 213 -4.55 -25.25 5.08
CA GLU A 213 -3.35 -25.95 4.62
C GLU A 213 -2.38 -25.04 3.86
N LEU A 214 -2.87 -23.96 3.21
CA LEU A 214 -2.04 -22.97 2.54
C LEU A 214 -1.35 -22.03 3.54
N LEU A 215 -1.99 -21.75 4.68
CA LEU A 215 -1.50 -20.77 5.65
C LEU A 215 -0.24 -21.26 6.37
N ASP A 216 -0.14 -22.58 6.60
CA ASP A 216 1.01 -23.21 7.24
C ASP A 216 2.20 -23.41 6.29
N HIS A 217 2.04 -23.14 5.00
CA HIS A 217 3.09 -23.36 4.01
C HIS A 217 4.19 -22.28 4.13
N PRO A 218 5.47 -22.64 4.34
CA PRO A 218 6.54 -21.68 4.57
C PRO A 218 6.93 -20.89 3.32
N GLU A 219 6.67 -21.42 2.12
CA GLU A 219 7.02 -20.74 0.86
C GLU A 219 5.96 -19.76 0.38
N ILE A 220 4.77 -19.74 1.00
CA ILE A 220 3.70 -18.77 0.68
C ILE A 220 3.95 -17.51 1.50
N ASP A 221 4.15 -16.37 0.83
CA ASP A 221 4.28 -15.04 1.43
C ASP A 221 2.97 -14.24 1.32
N VAL A 222 2.24 -14.44 0.21
CA VAL A 222 1.02 -13.69 -0.13
C VAL A 222 -0.16 -14.63 -0.31
N VAL A 223 -1.30 -14.28 0.28
CA VAL A 223 -2.58 -14.97 0.07
C VAL A 223 -3.56 -14.02 -0.62
N SER A 224 -4.07 -14.44 -1.77
CA SER A 224 -5.15 -13.74 -2.45
C SER A 224 -6.49 -14.42 -2.17
N VAL A 225 -7.41 -13.68 -1.55
CA VAL A 225 -8.73 -14.18 -1.18
C VAL A 225 -9.76 -13.71 -2.21
N ALA A 226 -10.26 -14.63 -3.01
CA ALA A 226 -11.24 -14.41 -4.09
C ALA A 226 -12.46 -15.35 -3.97
N SER A 227 -12.79 -15.74 -2.74
CA SER A 227 -13.96 -16.54 -2.36
C SER A 227 -15.24 -15.69 -2.34
N PRO A 228 -16.41 -16.25 -2.02
CA PRO A 228 -17.59 -15.43 -1.71
C PRO A 228 -17.34 -14.45 -0.56
N ASP A 229 -17.92 -13.26 -0.63
CA ASP A 229 -17.60 -12.11 0.22
C ASP A 229 -17.84 -12.30 1.73
N TYR A 230 -18.73 -13.21 2.11
CA TYR A 230 -18.95 -13.58 3.51
C TYR A 230 -17.82 -14.40 4.13
N TYR A 231 -16.92 -14.97 3.32
CA TYR A 231 -15.71 -15.65 3.81
C TYR A 231 -14.49 -14.73 3.91
N HIS A 232 -14.53 -13.55 3.30
CA HIS A 232 -13.37 -12.67 3.19
C HIS A 232 -12.78 -12.33 4.56
N ALA A 233 -13.60 -11.93 5.53
CA ALA A 233 -13.13 -11.51 6.84
C ALA A 233 -12.39 -12.65 7.57
N GLU A 234 -12.99 -13.85 7.65
CA GLU A 234 -12.37 -15.02 8.27
C GLU A 234 -11.04 -15.36 7.59
N GLN A 235 -11.06 -15.56 6.27
CA GLN A 235 -9.89 -16.03 5.51
C GLN A 235 -8.75 -15.02 5.52
N CYS A 236 -9.05 -13.72 5.44
CA CYS A 236 -8.03 -12.67 5.49
C CYS A 236 -7.41 -12.54 6.88
N ILE A 237 -8.23 -12.60 7.93
CA ILE A 237 -7.74 -12.50 9.32
C ILE A 237 -6.83 -13.69 9.64
N ASP A 238 -7.26 -14.90 9.26
CA ASP A 238 -6.47 -16.12 9.48
C ASP A 238 -5.15 -16.06 8.69
N ALA A 239 -5.17 -15.60 7.44
CA ALA A 239 -3.97 -15.44 6.64
C ALA A 239 -2.98 -14.42 7.23
N MET A 240 -3.46 -13.25 7.66
CA MET A 240 -2.61 -12.24 8.30
C MET A 240 -2.01 -12.75 9.61
N ARG A 241 -2.78 -13.48 10.43
CA ARG A 241 -2.29 -14.09 11.68
C ARG A 241 -1.29 -15.21 11.44
N ALA A 242 -1.38 -15.91 10.30
CA ALA A 242 -0.36 -16.84 9.83
C ALA A 242 0.88 -16.12 9.24
N GLY A 243 0.93 -14.78 9.29
CA GLY A 243 2.06 -13.98 8.87
C GLY A 243 2.11 -13.71 7.36
N LYS A 244 0.99 -13.86 6.64
CA LYS A 244 0.91 -13.65 5.18
C LYS A 244 0.43 -12.23 4.86
N ASP A 245 0.93 -11.63 3.78
CA ASP A 245 0.29 -10.46 3.19
C ASP A 245 -0.96 -10.87 2.42
N VAL A 246 -1.96 -9.99 2.35
CA VAL A 246 -3.28 -10.35 1.84
C VAL A 246 -3.79 -9.38 0.77
N LEU A 247 -4.18 -9.93 -0.38
CA LEU A 247 -5.01 -9.27 -1.39
C LEU A 247 -6.43 -9.84 -1.33
N CYS A 248 -7.38 -9.07 -0.81
CA CYS A 248 -8.77 -9.45 -0.66
C CYS A 248 -9.63 -8.90 -1.80
N GLU A 249 -10.38 -9.74 -2.50
CA GLU A 249 -11.39 -9.28 -3.46
C GLU A 249 -12.43 -8.36 -2.82
N LYS A 250 -13.11 -7.59 -3.67
CA LYS A 250 -14.19 -6.71 -3.23
C LYS A 250 -15.56 -7.44 -3.20
N PRO A 251 -16.49 -7.00 -2.35
CA PRO A 251 -16.28 -6.03 -1.27
C PRO A 251 -15.36 -6.60 -0.19
N MET A 252 -14.63 -5.74 0.54
CA MET A 252 -13.68 -6.18 1.58
C MET A 252 -14.29 -7.20 2.55
N THR A 253 -15.55 -6.97 2.91
CA THR A 253 -16.45 -7.94 3.53
C THR A 253 -17.89 -7.48 3.28
N TRP A 254 -18.86 -8.27 3.68
CA TRP A 254 -20.28 -7.96 3.52
C TRP A 254 -20.92 -7.15 4.67
N ASP A 255 -20.19 -6.90 5.77
CA ASP A 255 -20.71 -6.20 6.94
C ASP A 255 -19.67 -5.28 7.62
N VAL A 256 -20.15 -4.37 8.48
CA VAL A 256 -19.30 -3.39 9.17
C VAL A 256 -18.40 -4.04 10.23
N GLU A 257 -18.88 -5.09 10.90
CA GLU A 257 -18.15 -5.72 12.01
C GLU A 257 -16.95 -6.52 11.50
N GLY A 258 -17.10 -7.23 10.38
CA GLY A 258 -16.01 -7.84 9.63
C GLY A 258 -15.00 -6.81 9.16
N SER A 259 -15.46 -5.62 8.73
CA SER A 259 -14.55 -4.53 8.34
C SER A 259 -13.71 -4.08 9.52
N LYS A 260 -14.31 -3.86 10.70
CA LYS A 260 -13.60 -3.52 11.94
C LYS A 260 -12.63 -4.61 12.37
N ALA A 261 -13.04 -5.87 12.30
CA ALA A 261 -12.21 -7.01 12.67
C ALA A 261 -10.97 -7.14 11.78
N MET A 262 -11.13 -6.94 10.46
CA MET A 262 -10.01 -6.96 9.51
C MET A 262 -9.06 -5.77 9.72
N VAL A 263 -9.60 -4.56 9.96
CA VAL A 263 -8.78 -3.38 10.31
C VAL A 263 -7.96 -3.64 11.58
N ALA A 264 -8.59 -4.22 12.61
CA ALA A 264 -7.90 -4.60 13.83
C ALA A 264 -6.81 -5.65 13.58
N ALA A 265 -7.05 -6.63 12.71
CA ALA A 265 -6.07 -7.66 12.37
C ALA A 265 -4.85 -7.10 11.61
N VAL A 266 -5.04 -6.11 10.73
CA VAL A 266 -3.91 -5.40 10.10
C VAL A 266 -3.07 -4.69 11.16
N LYS A 267 -3.72 -3.97 12.09
CA LYS A 267 -3.02 -3.29 13.20
C LYS A 267 -2.32 -4.28 14.15
N GLU A 268 -2.93 -5.43 14.41
CA GLU A 268 -2.39 -6.51 15.26
C GLU A 268 -1.15 -7.15 14.65
N THR A 269 -1.18 -7.46 13.35
CA THR A 269 -0.19 -8.30 12.68
C THR A 269 0.89 -7.51 11.94
N GLY A 270 0.61 -6.26 11.59
CA GLY A 270 1.49 -5.41 10.76
C GLY A 270 1.65 -5.88 9.32
N ARG A 271 0.83 -6.84 8.85
CA ARG A 271 0.89 -7.33 7.47
C ARG A 271 0.34 -6.32 6.48
N LYS A 272 0.82 -6.36 5.23
CA LYS A 272 0.24 -5.58 4.14
C LYS A 272 -1.09 -6.19 3.75
N PHE A 273 -2.10 -5.34 3.65
CA PHE A 273 -3.45 -5.73 3.26
C PHE A 273 -3.95 -4.80 2.16
N MET A 274 -4.47 -5.38 1.08
CA MET A 274 -5.04 -4.64 -0.03
C MET A 274 -6.42 -5.18 -0.39
N VAL A 275 -7.36 -4.27 -0.62
CA VAL A 275 -8.67 -4.59 -1.19
C VAL A 275 -8.61 -4.43 -2.70
N GLY A 276 -9.19 -5.40 -3.40
CA GLY A 276 -9.29 -5.51 -4.85
C GLY A 276 -10.25 -4.50 -5.49
N GLN A 277 -10.02 -3.21 -5.25
CA GLN A 277 -10.78 -2.10 -5.86
C GLN A 277 -10.31 -1.85 -7.30
N VAL A 278 -10.44 -2.89 -8.13
CA VAL A 278 -9.82 -2.97 -9.45
C VAL A 278 -10.22 -1.83 -10.40
N CYS A 279 -11.39 -1.21 -10.19
CA CYS A 279 -11.81 -0.06 -10.99
C CYS A 279 -10.93 1.18 -10.80
N ARG A 280 -10.18 1.32 -9.70
CA ARG A 280 -9.17 2.39 -9.56
C ARG A 280 -8.00 2.23 -10.54
N TYR A 281 -7.78 1.01 -11.03
CA TYR A 281 -6.74 0.66 -12.00
C TYR A 281 -7.25 0.67 -13.45
N ALA A 282 -8.53 1.02 -13.67
CA ALA A 282 -9.04 1.28 -15.01
C ALA A 282 -8.42 2.58 -15.55
N PRO A 283 -7.76 2.58 -16.73
CA PRO A 283 -7.02 3.74 -17.23
C PRO A 283 -7.85 5.03 -17.32
N GLY A 284 -9.12 4.92 -17.72
CA GLY A 284 -10.06 6.03 -17.75
C GLY A 284 -10.24 6.69 -16.38
N PHE A 285 -10.59 5.91 -15.35
CA PHE A 285 -10.81 6.46 -14.00
C PHE A 285 -9.51 6.91 -13.32
N ALA A 286 -8.39 6.23 -13.56
CA ALA A 286 -7.08 6.69 -13.10
C ALA A 286 -6.70 8.05 -13.71
N LEU A 287 -7.04 8.29 -14.99
CA LEU A 287 -6.84 9.58 -15.63
C LEU A 287 -7.79 10.65 -15.07
N VAL A 288 -9.06 10.32 -14.83
CA VAL A 288 -10.02 11.22 -14.14
C VAL A 288 -9.45 11.68 -12.80
N LYS A 289 -8.98 10.76 -11.96
CA LYS A 289 -8.39 11.08 -10.65
C LYS A 289 -7.26 12.11 -10.79
N LYS A 290 -6.32 11.87 -11.72
CA LYS A 290 -5.20 12.78 -12.00
C LYS A 290 -5.67 14.15 -12.51
N MET A 291 -6.68 14.20 -13.39
CA MET A 291 -7.23 15.46 -13.92
C MET A 291 -7.90 16.29 -12.83
N VAL A 292 -8.67 15.64 -11.95
CA VAL A 292 -9.29 16.30 -10.79
C VAL A 292 -8.21 16.83 -9.84
N GLU A 293 -7.19 16.04 -9.51
CA GLU A 293 -6.10 16.47 -8.62
C GLU A 293 -5.25 17.61 -9.20
N ARG A 294 -5.14 17.69 -10.54
CA ARG A 294 -4.50 18.82 -11.24
C ARG A 294 -5.37 20.07 -11.32
N GLY A 295 -6.61 20.01 -10.83
CA GLY A 295 -7.56 21.12 -10.84
C GLY A 295 -8.14 21.41 -12.23
N GLU A 296 -8.17 20.45 -13.15
CA GLU A 296 -8.67 20.67 -14.52
C GLU A 296 -10.17 21.02 -14.57
N VAL A 297 -10.91 20.68 -13.51
CA VAL A 297 -12.33 21.03 -13.32
C VAL A 297 -12.57 22.00 -12.16
N GLY A 298 -11.52 22.56 -11.56
CA GLY A 298 -11.64 23.39 -10.35
C GLY A 298 -12.07 22.57 -9.13
N GLU A 299 -12.88 23.16 -8.26
CA GLU A 299 -13.43 22.49 -7.07
C GLU A 299 -14.63 21.62 -7.46
N LEU A 300 -14.63 20.36 -7.04
CA LEU A 300 -15.78 19.48 -7.24
C LEU A 300 -16.99 20.00 -6.45
N TYR A 301 -18.17 19.97 -7.06
CA TYR A 301 -19.43 20.24 -6.36
C TYR A 301 -20.46 19.11 -6.55
N PHE A 302 -20.33 18.31 -7.61
CA PHE A 302 -21.19 17.14 -7.82
C PHE A 302 -20.43 16.00 -8.50
N VAL A 303 -20.61 14.78 -8.01
CA VAL A 303 -20.07 13.56 -8.65
C VAL A 303 -21.19 12.53 -8.82
N GLU A 304 -21.19 11.81 -9.92
CA GLU A 304 -22.10 10.69 -10.11
C GLU A 304 -21.43 9.50 -10.75
N SER A 305 -21.83 8.31 -10.32
CA SER A 305 -21.45 7.05 -10.94
C SER A 305 -22.65 6.11 -10.95
N GLU A 306 -22.64 5.14 -11.84
CA GLU A 306 -23.52 3.99 -11.76
C GLU A 306 -22.76 2.69 -11.69
N TYR A 307 -23.42 1.65 -11.19
CA TYR A 307 -23.06 0.26 -11.43
C TYR A 307 -24.30 -0.42 -11.98
N ALA A 308 -24.28 -0.74 -13.27
CA ALA A 308 -25.40 -1.43 -13.87
C ALA A 308 -24.93 -2.68 -14.59
N HIS A 309 -25.42 -3.82 -14.13
CA HIS A 309 -24.94 -5.12 -14.54
C HIS A 309 -26.09 -6.11 -14.42
N THR A 310 -26.44 -6.79 -15.50
CA THR A 310 -27.46 -7.84 -15.42
C THR A 310 -26.98 -9.06 -14.63
N TYR A 311 -27.63 -9.35 -13.49
CA TYR A 311 -27.37 -10.53 -12.66
C TYR A 311 -28.36 -11.67 -12.90
N LYS A 312 -29.24 -11.55 -13.90
CA LYS A 312 -30.31 -12.52 -14.19
C LYS A 312 -29.83 -13.98 -14.21
N HIS A 313 -28.61 -14.23 -14.67
CA HIS A 313 -28.00 -15.56 -14.73
C HIS A 313 -26.72 -15.70 -13.89
N ALA A 314 -26.44 -14.73 -13.01
CA ALA A 314 -25.19 -14.62 -12.26
C ALA A 314 -25.38 -14.89 -10.76
N ARG A 315 -26.21 -15.87 -10.38
CA ARG A 315 -26.53 -16.18 -8.96
C ARG A 315 -25.33 -16.64 -8.12
N GLY A 316 -24.24 -17.08 -8.78
CA GLY A 316 -23.07 -17.62 -8.11
C GLY A 316 -23.22 -19.12 -7.80
N VAL A 317 -22.10 -19.80 -7.54
CA VAL A 317 -22.15 -21.23 -7.17
C VAL A 317 -22.81 -21.39 -5.81
N GLY A 318 -23.72 -22.35 -5.70
CA GLY A 318 -24.51 -22.52 -4.48
C GLY A 318 -25.39 -21.30 -4.19
N ASP A 319 -25.71 -20.48 -5.20
CA ASP A 319 -26.64 -19.37 -5.09
C ASP A 319 -26.19 -18.28 -4.09
N TRP A 320 -24.89 -18.16 -3.86
CA TRP A 320 -24.34 -17.29 -2.82
C TRP A 320 -24.69 -15.79 -2.98
N ARG A 321 -24.99 -15.32 -4.20
CA ARG A 321 -25.41 -13.92 -4.43
C ARG A 321 -26.88 -13.65 -4.14
N VAL A 322 -27.69 -14.68 -3.95
CA VAL A 322 -29.11 -14.55 -3.56
C VAL A 322 -29.33 -14.73 -2.06
N ASP A 323 -28.26 -14.71 -1.26
CA ASP A 323 -28.38 -14.67 0.19
C ASP A 323 -29.12 -13.38 0.62
N PRO A 324 -30.22 -13.47 1.40
CA PRO A 324 -31.01 -12.31 1.80
C PRO A 324 -30.27 -11.34 2.72
N ARG A 325 -29.15 -11.75 3.31
CA ARG A 325 -28.29 -10.88 4.13
C ARG A 325 -27.42 -9.96 3.27
N ARG A 326 -27.28 -10.28 1.98
CA ARG A 326 -26.37 -9.59 1.07
C ARG A 326 -27.06 -8.39 0.44
N GLU A 327 -26.36 -7.27 0.38
CA GLU A 327 -26.85 -6.05 -0.25
C GLU A 327 -26.22 -5.87 -1.64
N PRO A 328 -26.97 -5.91 -2.76
CA PRO A 328 -26.40 -5.67 -4.10
C PRO A 328 -25.69 -4.33 -4.25
N PHE A 329 -26.15 -3.33 -3.48
CA PHE A 329 -25.52 -2.00 -3.38
C PHE A 329 -24.10 -2.05 -2.83
N LEU A 330 -23.80 -3.00 -1.94
CA LEU A 330 -22.45 -3.31 -1.51
C LEU A 330 -21.77 -4.28 -2.48
N GLY A 331 -22.45 -5.36 -2.88
CA GLY A 331 -21.85 -6.46 -3.64
C GLY A 331 -21.19 -6.02 -4.94
N GLY A 332 -22.00 -5.57 -5.91
CA GLY A 332 -21.48 -5.00 -7.17
C GLY A 332 -21.31 -3.49 -7.09
N GLY A 333 -22.22 -2.83 -6.37
CA GLY A 333 -22.24 -1.38 -6.24
C GLY A 333 -21.04 -0.76 -5.53
N CYS A 334 -20.27 -1.55 -4.75
CA CYS A 334 -19.04 -1.06 -4.12
C CYS A 334 -18.07 -0.43 -5.12
N HIS A 335 -18.01 -0.89 -6.37
CA HIS A 335 -17.18 -0.27 -7.41
C HIS A 335 -17.54 1.20 -7.64
N ALA A 336 -18.83 1.50 -7.81
CA ALA A 336 -19.31 2.86 -8.04
C ALA A 336 -19.22 3.72 -6.78
N VAL A 337 -19.49 3.14 -5.60
CA VAL A 337 -19.34 3.80 -4.30
C VAL A 337 -17.88 4.16 -4.03
N ASP A 338 -16.97 3.23 -4.26
CA ASP A 338 -15.53 3.43 -4.10
C ASP A 338 -15.01 4.50 -5.06
N LEU A 339 -15.44 4.47 -6.33
CA LEU A 339 -15.04 5.46 -7.33
C LEU A 339 -15.43 6.89 -6.92
N VAL A 340 -16.68 7.11 -6.52
CA VAL A 340 -17.09 8.46 -6.09
C VAL A 340 -16.36 8.90 -4.82
N ARG A 341 -16.07 7.99 -3.88
CA ARG A 341 -15.28 8.28 -2.68
C ARG A 341 -13.82 8.61 -3.01
N TRP A 342 -13.21 7.85 -3.91
CA TRP A 342 -11.82 8.06 -4.31
C TRP A 342 -11.61 9.43 -4.96
N ILE A 343 -12.63 9.92 -5.65
CA ILE A 343 -12.61 11.23 -6.32
C ILE A 343 -13.03 12.36 -5.37
N ALA A 344 -14.13 12.22 -4.64
CA ALA A 344 -14.74 13.30 -3.85
C ALA A 344 -14.32 13.33 -2.35
N GLY A 345 -13.68 12.26 -1.85
CA GLY A 345 -13.35 12.10 -0.44
C GLY A 345 -14.37 11.24 0.31
N ASP A 346 -14.42 11.38 1.64
CA ASP A 346 -15.31 10.56 2.47
C ASP A 346 -16.74 11.10 2.51
N ALA A 347 -17.69 10.17 2.41
CA ALA A 347 -19.10 10.45 2.57
C ALA A 347 -19.43 10.59 4.07
N ILE A 348 -20.27 11.56 4.43
CA ILE A 348 -20.68 11.83 5.82
C ILE A 348 -22.15 11.48 6.08
N GLU A 349 -23.01 11.64 5.07
CA GLU A 349 -24.45 11.35 5.18
C GLU A 349 -24.98 10.85 3.83
N VAL A 350 -25.98 9.96 3.86
CA VAL A 350 -26.64 9.44 2.67
C VAL A 350 -28.16 9.42 2.83
N SER A 351 -28.87 9.70 1.75
CA SER A 351 -30.30 9.40 1.56
C SER A 351 -30.48 8.51 0.35
N ALA A 352 -31.24 7.42 0.48
CA ALA A 352 -31.41 6.45 -0.60
C ALA A 352 -32.84 5.98 -0.79
N TYR A 353 -33.14 5.51 -2.00
CA TYR A 353 -34.37 4.82 -2.35
C TYR A 353 -34.04 3.53 -3.07
N ALA A 354 -34.73 2.45 -2.72
CA ALA A 354 -34.56 1.13 -3.34
C ALA A 354 -35.89 0.60 -3.84
N ASN A 355 -35.84 -0.29 -4.83
CA ASN A 355 -36.97 -1.09 -5.26
C ASN A 355 -36.55 -2.48 -5.71
N HIS A 356 -37.56 -3.32 -5.91
CA HIS A 356 -37.45 -4.72 -6.31
C HIS A 356 -38.45 -4.97 -7.44
N LYS A 357 -38.04 -4.67 -8.67
CA LYS A 357 -38.93 -4.66 -9.85
C LYS A 357 -38.47 -5.56 -10.98
N CYS A 358 -37.18 -5.86 -11.07
CA CYS A 358 -36.59 -6.58 -12.19
C CYS A 358 -36.22 -8.03 -11.85
N LEU A 359 -35.65 -8.28 -10.67
CA LEU A 359 -35.27 -9.63 -10.21
C LEU A 359 -36.20 -10.09 -9.10
N THR A 360 -37.50 -10.16 -9.41
CA THR A 360 -38.55 -10.41 -8.40
C THR A 360 -38.48 -11.78 -7.72
N ASP A 361 -37.69 -12.71 -8.26
CA ASP A 361 -37.38 -14.03 -7.69
C ASP A 361 -36.17 -14.02 -6.73
N TRP A 362 -35.42 -12.92 -6.66
CA TRP A 362 -34.31 -12.75 -5.71
C TRP A 362 -34.84 -12.12 -4.40
N PRO A 363 -34.29 -12.45 -3.22
CA PRO A 363 -34.79 -11.93 -1.95
C PRO A 363 -34.20 -10.56 -1.57
N VAL A 364 -33.74 -9.77 -2.54
CA VAL A 364 -33.00 -8.52 -2.34
C VAL A 364 -33.48 -7.44 -3.31
N ASN A 365 -33.29 -6.16 -2.95
CA ASN A 365 -33.57 -5.04 -3.86
C ASN A 365 -32.66 -5.12 -5.10
N ASP A 366 -33.21 -4.87 -6.29
CA ASP A 366 -32.47 -5.00 -7.55
C ASP A 366 -32.07 -3.67 -8.19
N CYS A 367 -32.64 -2.56 -7.70
CA CYS A 367 -32.29 -1.20 -8.09
C CYS A 367 -32.32 -0.28 -6.87
N THR A 368 -31.26 0.49 -6.67
CA THR A 368 -31.14 1.46 -5.58
C THR A 368 -30.40 2.69 -6.08
N VAL A 369 -30.88 3.87 -5.68
CA VAL A 369 -30.23 5.15 -5.93
C VAL A 369 -29.96 5.83 -4.60
N ALA A 370 -28.71 6.24 -4.40
CA ALA A 370 -28.26 6.92 -3.20
C ALA A 370 -27.71 8.31 -3.55
N ILE A 371 -28.03 9.31 -2.73
CA ILE A 371 -27.48 10.66 -2.78
C ILE A 371 -26.70 10.89 -1.49
N TYR A 372 -25.43 11.24 -1.62
CA TYR A 372 -24.48 11.42 -0.54
C TYR A 372 -24.14 12.89 -0.37
N LYS A 373 -23.89 13.27 0.89
CA LYS A 373 -23.08 14.42 1.24
C LYS A 373 -21.67 13.91 1.53
N PHE A 374 -20.68 14.52 0.89
CA PHE A 374 -19.27 14.30 1.19
C PHE A 374 -18.73 15.44 2.04
N GLU A 375 -17.53 15.24 2.58
CA GLU A 375 -16.72 16.33 3.10
C GLU A 375 -16.55 17.45 2.04
N ASN A 376 -16.26 18.67 2.48
CA ASN A 376 -16.09 19.86 1.60
C ASN A 376 -17.32 20.22 0.74
N ASN A 377 -18.54 19.88 1.19
CA ASN A 377 -19.80 20.24 0.53
C ASN A 377 -20.00 19.68 -0.90
N VAL A 378 -19.30 18.59 -1.25
CA VAL A 378 -19.56 17.87 -2.51
C VAL A 378 -20.82 17.00 -2.34
N ILE A 379 -21.71 17.03 -3.33
CA ILE A 379 -22.85 16.10 -3.39
C ILE A 379 -22.46 14.95 -4.32
N GLY A 380 -22.86 13.73 -4.02
CA GLY A 380 -22.71 12.66 -5.01
C GLY A 380 -23.92 11.76 -5.15
N LYS A 381 -24.00 11.09 -6.30
CA LYS A 381 -25.09 10.17 -6.63
C LYS A 381 -24.53 8.83 -7.11
N VAL A 382 -25.03 7.74 -6.54
CA VAL A 382 -24.72 6.39 -7.04
C VAL A 382 -26.02 5.65 -7.35
N MET A 383 -26.16 5.17 -8.59
CA MET A 383 -27.18 4.19 -8.94
C MET A 383 -26.56 2.81 -9.01
N VAL A 384 -27.17 1.82 -8.36
CA VAL A 384 -26.83 0.42 -8.52
C VAL A 384 -28.05 -0.32 -9.04
N SER A 385 -27.90 -1.03 -10.14
CA SER A 385 -28.94 -1.89 -10.68
C SER A 385 -28.37 -3.22 -11.12
N ILE A 386 -28.81 -4.30 -10.47
CA ILE A 386 -28.46 -5.68 -10.85
C ILE A 386 -29.52 -6.32 -11.76
N GLY A 387 -30.71 -5.73 -11.86
CA GLY A 387 -31.82 -6.25 -12.66
C GLY A 387 -31.96 -5.66 -14.07
N CYS A 388 -31.17 -4.64 -14.40
CA CYS A 388 -31.26 -3.96 -15.70
C CYS A 388 -30.97 -4.90 -16.87
N THR A 389 -31.59 -4.62 -18.02
CA THR A 389 -31.28 -5.28 -19.31
C THR A 389 -30.36 -4.37 -20.13
N ARG A 390 -29.06 -4.39 -19.80
CA ARG A 390 -27.99 -3.73 -20.57
C ARG A 390 -26.62 -4.36 -20.27
N PRO A 391 -25.61 -4.16 -21.15
CA PRO A 391 -24.23 -4.50 -20.84
C PRO A 391 -23.73 -3.81 -19.56
N TYR A 392 -22.73 -4.42 -18.92
CA TYR A 392 -22.08 -3.84 -17.75
C TYR A 392 -21.49 -2.46 -18.08
N THR A 393 -21.79 -1.44 -17.27
CA THR A 393 -21.21 -0.10 -17.37
C THR A 393 -21.12 0.57 -16.01
N MET A 394 -20.12 1.44 -15.88
CA MET A 394 -19.96 2.43 -14.81
C MET A 394 -19.84 3.84 -15.38
N ARG A 395 -20.86 4.30 -16.12
CA ARG A 395 -20.89 5.68 -16.57
C ARG A 395 -20.83 6.64 -15.39
N SER A 396 -19.87 7.55 -15.43
CA SER A 396 -19.54 8.47 -14.35
C SER A 396 -19.36 9.89 -14.87
N VAL A 397 -19.82 10.87 -14.10
CA VAL A 397 -19.69 12.28 -14.43
C VAL A 397 -19.22 13.06 -13.20
N PHE A 398 -18.23 13.91 -13.40
CA PHE A 398 -17.57 14.67 -12.35
C PHE A 398 -17.68 16.15 -12.71
N TYR A 399 -18.41 16.90 -11.89
CA TYR A 399 -18.68 18.32 -12.09
C TYR A 399 -17.91 19.13 -11.09
N GLY A 400 -17.09 20.05 -11.60
CA GLY A 400 -16.42 21.06 -10.81
C GLY A 400 -16.70 22.47 -11.30
N THR A 401 -16.28 23.46 -10.51
CA THR A 401 -16.55 24.89 -10.74
C THR A 401 -15.99 25.43 -12.06
N GLU A 402 -14.99 24.75 -12.63
CA GLU A 402 -14.32 25.11 -13.89
C GLU A 402 -14.47 24.07 -15.00
N GLY A 403 -15.16 22.95 -14.78
CA GLY A 403 -15.32 21.96 -15.84
C GLY A 403 -16.15 20.73 -15.48
N THR A 404 -16.25 19.83 -16.43
CA THR A 404 -16.97 18.56 -16.32
C THR A 404 -16.21 17.48 -17.06
N ILE A 405 -16.00 16.35 -16.38
CA ILE A 405 -15.45 15.13 -16.98
C ILE A 405 -16.54 14.08 -17.07
N ILE A 406 -16.68 13.44 -18.23
CA ILE A 406 -17.53 12.26 -18.45
C ILE A 406 -16.61 11.09 -18.76
N CYS A 407 -16.75 9.99 -18.02
CA CYS A 407 -15.97 8.78 -18.21
C CYS A 407 -16.87 7.55 -18.08
N ASP A 408 -16.58 6.52 -18.85
CA ASP A 408 -17.25 5.22 -18.77
C ASP A 408 -16.18 4.15 -18.88
N ASN A 409 -16.23 3.14 -18.02
CA ASN A 409 -15.24 2.06 -18.00
C ASN A 409 -15.23 1.21 -19.28
N THR A 410 -16.28 1.29 -20.10
CA THR A 410 -16.41 0.59 -21.38
C THR A 410 -16.16 1.48 -22.59
N SER A 411 -15.87 2.77 -22.39
CA SER A 411 -15.59 3.72 -23.45
C SER A 411 -14.08 3.79 -23.74
N PRO A 412 -13.66 3.82 -25.02
CA PRO A 412 -12.26 4.06 -25.39
C PRO A 412 -11.86 5.53 -25.27
N GLU A 413 -12.76 6.38 -24.77
CA GLU A 413 -12.54 7.80 -24.60
C GLU A 413 -13.19 8.32 -23.32
N LEU A 414 -12.54 9.32 -22.72
CA LEU A 414 -13.17 10.21 -21.75
C LEU A 414 -13.33 11.61 -22.35
N GLN A 415 -14.30 12.37 -21.83
CA GLN A 415 -14.63 13.70 -22.32
C GLN A 415 -14.40 14.74 -21.23
N LEU A 416 -13.76 15.86 -21.56
CA LEU A 416 -13.57 17.00 -20.66
C LEU A 416 -14.09 18.28 -21.32
N CYS A 417 -15.04 18.94 -20.68
CA CYS A 417 -15.40 20.32 -20.96
C CYS A 417 -14.81 21.18 -19.84
N SER A 418 -13.90 22.09 -20.14
CA SER A 418 -13.29 22.99 -19.14
C SER A 418 -13.39 24.45 -19.58
N ARG A 419 -13.34 25.38 -18.62
CA ARG A 419 -13.28 26.83 -18.90
C ARG A 419 -12.11 27.21 -19.79
N ARG A 420 -11.01 26.45 -19.75
CA ARG A 420 -9.83 26.66 -20.62
C ARG A 420 -10.12 26.35 -22.09
N ASN A 421 -11.04 25.43 -22.35
CA ASN A 421 -11.50 25.08 -23.70
C ASN A 421 -12.70 25.94 -24.16
N TYR A 422 -13.15 26.87 -23.32
CA TYR A 422 -14.33 27.70 -23.52
C TYR A 422 -13.99 28.93 -24.37
N GLN A 423 -13.92 28.78 -25.69
CA GLN A 423 -13.60 29.90 -26.59
C GLN A 423 -14.83 30.73 -26.96
N LEU A 424 -15.97 30.10 -27.27
CA LEU A 424 -17.23 30.78 -27.66
C LEU A 424 -18.50 30.04 -27.20
N ALA A 425 -18.44 28.71 -27.08
CA ALA A 425 -19.51 27.85 -26.57
C ALA A 425 -18.88 26.66 -25.81
N PRO A 426 -19.61 26.04 -24.86
CA PRO A 426 -19.13 24.81 -24.20
C PRO A 426 -18.91 23.70 -25.24
N SER A 427 -17.75 23.04 -25.18
CA SER A 427 -17.43 21.87 -26.00
C SER A 427 -16.61 20.87 -25.20
N PHE A 428 -16.79 19.58 -25.52
CA PHE A 428 -15.99 18.51 -24.94
C PHE A 428 -14.75 18.25 -25.79
N ALA A 429 -13.59 18.26 -25.16
CA ALA A 429 -12.39 17.64 -25.68
C ALA A 429 -12.42 16.13 -25.35
N THR A 430 -12.00 15.31 -26.30
CA THR A 430 -11.97 13.86 -26.16
C THR A 430 -10.54 13.39 -25.92
N PHE A 431 -10.35 12.53 -24.93
CA PHE A 431 -9.07 11.94 -24.57
C PHE A 431 -9.15 10.42 -24.78
N PRO A 432 -8.31 9.83 -25.64
CA PRO A 432 -8.30 8.39 -25.82
C PRO A 432 -7.80 7.71 -24.55
N VAL A 433 -8.44 6.61 -24.17
CA VAL A 433 -8.07 5.77 -23.04
C VAL A 433 -8.20 4.30 -23.42
N GLU A 434 -7.33 3.47 -22.85
CA GLU A 434 -7.43 2.02 -23.01
C GLU A 434 -8.61 1.46 -22.19
N ILE A 435 -9.35 0.52 -22.78
CA ILE A 435 -10.43 -0.17 -22.10
C ILE A 435 -9.85 -1.35 -21.33
N ALA A 436 -9.63 -1.15 -20.03
CA ALA A 436 -9.28 -2.19 -19.07
C ALA A 436 -10.12 -2.03 -17.79
N ASN A 437 -11.41 -2.37 -17.89
CA ASN A 437 -12.41 -2.07 -16.85
C ASN A 437 -12.23 -2.86 -15.53
N HIS A 438 -11.58 -4.02 -15.58
CA HIS A 438 -11.12 -4.81 -14.42
C HIS A 438 -9.64 -5.17 -14.64
N ASN A 439 -8.76 -4.18 -14.50
CA ASN A 439 -7.32 -4.35 -14.68
C ASN A 439 -6.63 -5.04 -13.48
N VAL A 440 -6.92 -6.33 -13.30
CA VAL A 440 -6.41 -7.15 -12.17
C VAL A 440 -4.88 -7.25 -12.18
N ALA A 441 -4.25 -7.29 -13.36
CA ALA A 441 -2.80 -7.35 -13.48
C ALA A 441 -2.12 -6.09 -12.90
N ALA A 442 -2.63 -4.88 -13.21
CA ALA A 442 -2.09 -3.65 -12.65
C ALA A 442 -2.33 -3.54 -11.13
N GLU A 443 -3.48 -4.02 -10.65
CA GLU A 443 -3.77 -4.11 -9.23
C GLU A 443 -2.78 -5.00 -8.49
N ILE A 444 -2.53 -6.20 -9.00
CA ILE A 444 -1.55 -7.14 -8.44
C ILE A 444 -0.14 -6.56 -8.50
N ALA A 445 0.23 -5.91 -9.60
CA ALA A 445 1.53 -5.27 -9.73
C ALA A 445 1.76 -4.19 -8.66
N GLU A 446 0.76 -3.34 -8.37
CA GLU A 446 0.85 -2.36 -7.29
C GLU A 446 0.98 -3.04 -5.92
N PHE A 447 0.25 -4.12 -5.67
CA PHE A 447 0.34 -4.82 -4.38
C PHE A 447 1.71 -5.46 -4.16
N VAL A 448 2.23 -6.15 -5.17
CA VAL A 448 3.56 -6.75 -5.15
C VAL A 448 4.63 -5.68 -4.97
N ASP A 449 4.52 -4.55 -5.66
CA ASP A 449 5.43 -3.40 -5.46
C ASP A 449 5.36 -2.85 -4.02
N CYS A 450 4.16 -2.75 -3.44
CA CYS A 450 3.98 -2.31 -2.06
C CYS A 450 4.67 -3.23 -1.05
N ILE A 451 4.62 -4.55 -1.27
CA ILE A 451 5.28 -5.54 -0.40
C ILE A 451 6.80 -5.44 -0.58
N LEU A 452 7.28 -5.55 -1.82
CA LEU A 452 8.72 -5.57 -2.10
C LEU A 452 9.38 -4.26 -1.70
N ASN A 453 8.74 -3.13 -1.88
CA ASN A 453 9.33 -1.81 -1.62
C ASN A 453 8.86 -1.17 -0.32
N ASP A 454 8.18 -1.95 0.53
CA ASP A 454 7.59 -1.50 1.80
C ASP A 454 6.81 -0.18 1.66
N ARG A 455 6.09 -0.02 0.55
CA ARG A 455 5.28 1.18 0.32
C ARG A 455 3.93 1.07 1.05
N PRO A 456 3.30 2.20 1.37
CA PRO A 456 1.91 2.21 1.81
C PRO A 456 0.98 1.69 0.70
N VAL A 457 0.04 0.82 1.06
CA VAL A 457 -0.96 0.27 0.13
C VAL A 457 -2.04 1.32 -0.15
N PRO A 458 -2.32 1.69 -1.42
CA PRO A 458 -3.31 2.74 -1.72
C PRO A 458 -4.77 2.33 -1.43
N THR A 459 -5.13 1.06 -1.66
CA THR A 459 -6.48 0.51 -1.38
C THR A 459 -6.46 -0.37 -0.14
N ASN A 460 -5.91 0.16 0.95
CA ASN A 460 -5.74 -0.54 2.22
C ASN A 460 -7.06 -0.87 2.93
N GLU A 461 -6.96 -1.44 4.12
CA GLU A 461 -8.07 -1.86 4.99
C GLU A 461 -9.00 -0.70 5.37
N ILE A 462 -8.47 0.50 5.60
CA ILE A 462 -9.30 1.68 5.91
C ILE A 462 -10.12 2.10 4.68
N GLN A 463 -9.50 2.13 3.51
CA GLN A 463 -10.20 2.47 2.26
C GLN A 463 -11.33 1.48 1.97
N GLY A 464 -11.06 0.19 2.12
CA GLY A 464 -12.05 -0.88 1.98
C GLY A 464 -13.19 -0.78 2.98
N ALA A 465 -12.87 -0.67 4.27
CA ALA A 465 -13.84 -0.58 5.34
C ALA A 465 -14.78 0.62 5.17
N ARG A 466 -14.25 1.78 4.78
CA ARG A 466 -15.06 2.97 4.51
C ARG A 466 -15.95 2.81 3.27
N THR A 467 -15.53 2.05 2.24
CA THR A 467 -16.42 1.71 1.11
C THR A 467 -17.56 0.81 1.57
N VAL A 468 -17.27 -0.19 2.42
CA VAL A 468 -18.29 -1.06 3.01
C VAL A 468 -19.30 -0.25 3.83
N ALA A 469 -18.82 0.58 4.75
CA ALA A 469 -19.67 1.45 5.58
C ALA A 469 -20.54 2.39 4.75
N THR A 470 -19.97 3.01 3.70
CA THR A 470 -20.71 3.93 2.82
C THR A 470 -21.82 3.22 2.06
N ALA A 471 -21.55 2.05 1.49
CA ALA A 471 -22.55 1.28 0.74
C ALA A 471 -23.66 0.74 1.66
N LEU A 472 -23.32 0.25 2.86
CA LEU A 472 -24.31 -0.25 3.81
C LEU A 472 -25.17 0.85 4.42
N ALA A 473 -24.62 2.06 4.62
CA ALA A 473 -25.39 3.22 5.04
C ALA A 473 -26.49 3.58 4.00
N ALA A 474 -26.21 3.42 2.71
CA ALA A 474 -27.20 3.63 1.66
C ALA A 474 -28.32 2.59 1.72
N ALA A 475 -27.98 1.30 1.87
CA ALA A 475 -28.98 0.25 2.06
C ALA A 475 -29.84 0.50 3.31
N GLN A 476 -29.21 0.91 4.42
CA GLN A 476 -29.90 1.29 5.65
C GLN A 476 -30.86 2.48 5.43
N SER A 477 -30.41 3.54 4.75
CA SER A 477 -31.24 4.71 4.47
C SER A 477 -32.46 4.35 3.63
N ALA A 478 -32.29 3.52 2.60
CA ALA A 478 -33.40 3.06 1.77
C ALA A 478 -34.44 2.26 2.56
N ARG A 479 -33.99 1.43 3.52
CA ARG A 479 -34.85 0.65 4.41
C ARG A 479 -35.59 1.53 5.43
N GLU A 480 -34.91 2.54 5.98
CA GLU A 480 -35.45 3.38 7.06
C GLU A 480 -36.25 4.59 6.54
N GLY A 481 -36.11 4.95 5.26
CA GLY A 481 -36.82 6.08 4.65
C GLY A 481 -36.36 7.45 5.15
N ARG A 482 -35.12 7.55 5.66
CA ARG A 482 -34.54 8.79 6.19
C ARG A 482 -33.03 8.89 5.90
N PRO A 483 -32.43 10.09 6.02
CA PRO A 483 -30.98 10.23 5.98
C PRO A 483 -30.28 9.41 7.07
N VAL A 484 -29.11 8.87 6.75
CA VAL A 484 -28.25 8.06 7.63
C VAL A 484 -26.83 8.62 7.60
N GLN A 485 -26.19 8.75 8.76
CA GLN A 485 -24.78 9.13 8.87
C GLN A 485 -23.90 7.93 8.50
N VAL A 486 -22.84 8.18 7.75
CA VAL A 486 -21.88 7.14 7.38
C VAL A 486 -20.92 6.91 8.55
N GLU A 487 -20.76 5.65 8.94
CA GLU A 487 -19.86 5.30 10.03
C GLU A 487 -18.39 5.55 9.64
N LYS A 488 -17.66 6.28 10.50
CA LYS A 488 -16.24 6.54 10.32
C LYS A 488 -15.42 5.39 10.91
N ILE A 489 -14.86 4.55 10.03
CA ILE A 489 -13.95 3.47 10.42
C ILE A 489 -12.50 3.92 10.20
N GLY A 490 -11.60 3.59 11.14
CA GLY A 490 -10.16 3.84 11.00
C GLY A 490 -9.64 5.17 11.55
N GLU A 491 -10.46 5.95 12.24
CA GLU A 491 -9.99 7.10 13.01
C GLU A 491 -9.72 6.63 14.45
N ASP A 492 -8.45 6.53 14.85
CA ASP A 492 -8.10 6.39 16.27
C ASP A 492 -8.58 7.67 16.98
N LYS A 493 -9.40 7.52 18.03
CA LYS A 493 -9.95 8.64 18.82
C LYS A 493 -8.90 9.37 19.63
#